data_AF-A0A7Y5IXE9-F1
#
_entry.id   AF-A0A7Y5IXE9-F1
#
_cell.length_a   1.000
_cell.length_b   1.000
_cell.length_c   1.000
_cell.angle_alpha   90.00
_cell.angle_beta   90.00
_cell.angle_gamma   90.00
#
_symmetry.space_group_name_H-M   'P 1'
#
loop_
_entity.id
_entity.type
_entity.pdbx_description
1 polymer ?
#
loop_
_entity_poly.entity_id
_entity_poly.type
_entity_poly.pdbx_seq_one_letter_code
_entity_poly.pdbx_strand_id
1 'polypeptide(L)'
;MLAYDKGGPDSTALQHAEAAAFGGVCVLHKPHVHGPHHDIQRRYQRFFDEHEEWYQGYESAAQVGLLFLWEQVHFNNQAHLEAAYEIHEMLGRRQIPFDLVIEENLDRSRLSRYKVLVAPGVRYLSDSQLQVLRDYVEEGGRLILIMPFADFDLAARPRHELPEPFNSTQKDKADRANGGVLILESLSEALPDPGIPFEKALQAAQGGDLRNAFPSDKVGEAAFYLELDRRFGLKRHQSRNPVIEEIHKAFQGPASILDPEQGEDIRAALYRHPDRGDLVLHLINYRVPMQGRKRGRCLRPQENLVVTVSLPAHDQPPLVRTASPGGPDIEIQNVNLQGETLTITLPILRDYALVRIPG
;
A
#
# COMPACT_ATOMS: atom_id res chain seq x y z
N MET A 1 4.99 13.98 -7.26
CA MET A 1 5.36 15.42 -7.17
C MET A 1 4.94 15.94 -5.79
N LEU A 2 5.82 16.61 -5.04
CA LEU A 2 5.75 16.66 -3.58
C LEU A 2 5.00 17.88 -2.99
N ALA A 3 4.36 17.72 -1.83
CA ALA A 3 3.48 18.72 -1.16
C ALA A 3 4.16 19.94 -0.53
N TYR A 4 5.47 19.88 -0.49
CA TYR A 4 6.36 20.80 0.19
C TYR A 4 7.29 21.46 -0.83
N ASP A 5 8.15 22.37 -0.36
CA ASP A 5 9.10 23.04 -1.24
C ASP A 5 10.10 22.02 -1.80
N LYS A 6 10.23 21.98 -3.13
CA LYS A 6 11.09 21.00 -3.80
C LYS A 6 12.54 21.33 -3.46
N GLY A 7 13.23 20.43 -2.76
CA GLY A 7 14.58 20.66 -2.25
C GLY A 7 14.66 21.40 -0.90
N GLY A 8 13.53 21.54 -0.19
CA GLY A 8 13.51 21.99 1.21
C GLY A 8 13.87 20.88 2.22
N PRO A 9 13.91 21.21 3.52
CA PRO A 9 14.33 20.27 4.57
C PRO A 9 13.38 19.07 4.66
N ASP A 10 12.07 19.32 4.70
CA ASP A 10 11.05 18.26 4.78
C ASP A 10 11.05 17.36 3.53
N SER A 11 11.38 17.93 2.37
CA SER A 11 11.57 17.16 1.14
C SER A 11 12.72 16.18 1.24
N THR A 12 13.82 16.64 1.81
CA THR A 12 15.03 15.84 1.96
C THR A 12 14.78 14.75 2.99
N ALA A 13 14.14 15.09 4.10
CA ALA A 13 13.74 14.12 5.13
C ALA A 13 12.83 13.02 4.57
N LEU A 14 11.80 13.38 3.79
CA LEU A 14 10.88 12.38 3.23
C LEU A 14 11.51 11.50 2.16
N GLN A 15 12.43 12.02 1.34
CA GLN A 15 13.19 11.18 0.41
C GLN A 15 14.01 10.11 1.15
N HIS A 16 14.62 10.47 2.28
CA HIS A 16 15.32 9.50 3.11
C HIS A 16 14.37 8.54 3.84
N ALA A 17 13.20 9.02 4.29
CA ALA A 17 12.16 8.16 4.88
C ALA A 17 11.62 7.13 3.88
N GLU A 18 11.35 7.54 2.64
CA GLU A 18 10.95 6.66 1.53
C GLU A 18 12.01 5.61 1.23
N ALA A 19 13.27 6.05 1.12
CA ALA A 19 14.41 5.16 0.94
C ALA A 19 14.52 4.12 2.06
N ALA A 20 14.30 4.55 3.30
CA ALA A 20 14.32 3.67 4.47
C ALA A 20 13.16 2.66 4.46
N ALA A 21 11.94 3.10 4.12
CA ALA A 21 10.75 2.27 4.23
C ALA A 21 10.61 1.21 3.14
N PHE A 22 10.97 1.53 1.90
CA PHE A 22 10.67 0.68 0.75
C PHE A 22 11.90 -0.07 0.19
N GLY A 23 13.05 0.04 0.86
CA GLY A 23 14.28 -0.69 0.52
C GLY A 23 14.90 -0.35 -0.85
N GLY A 24 14.38 0.67 -1.55
CA GLY A 24 14.57 0.81 -3.00
C GLY A 24 15.29 2.08 -3.48
N VAL A 25 15.74 2.98 -2.61
CA VAL A 25 16.35 4.25 -3.08
C VAL A 25 17.72 4.49 -2.46
N CYS A 26 18.76 4.45 -3.27
CA CYS A 26 20.01 5.12 -2.93
C CYS A 26 19.82 6.63 -3.12
N VAL A 27 19.74 7.39 -2.04
CA VAL A 27 19.70 8.86 -2.12
C VAL A 27 21.12 9.38 -2.40
N LEU A 28 21.50 9.37 -3.68
CA LEU A 28 22.78 9.90 -4.14
C LEU A 28 22.73 11.43 -4.23
N HIS A 29 23.30 12.09 -3.23
CA HIS A 29 23.61 13.52 -3.32
C HIS A 29 24.95 13.73 -4.05
N LYS A 30 24.97 14.62 -5.06
CA LYS A 30 26.22 14.96 -5.77
C LYS A 30 27.23 15.60 -4.78
N PRO A 31 28.45 15.04 -4.64
CA PRO A 31 29.38 15.39 -3.57
C PRO A 31 30.03 16.78 -3.68
N HIS A 32 29.90 17.49 -4.81
CA HIS A 32 30.63 18.75 -5.07
C HIS A 32 29.87 20.03 -4.76
N VAL A 33 28.71 19.92 -4.12
CA VAL A 33 28.02 21.09 -3.58
C VAL A 33 27.66 20.69 -2.16
N HIS A 34 28.03 21.52 -1.17
CA HIS A 34 27.36 21.50 0.11
C HIS A 34 25.89 21.84 -0.16
N GLY A 35 25.12 20.83 -0.58
CA GLY A 35 23.71 20.96 -0.85
C GLY A 35 23.02 21.42 0.43
N PRO A 36 21.90 22.13 0.32
CA PRO A 36 21.11 22.46 1.50
C PRO A 36 20.75 21.16 2.25
N HIS A 37 20.80 21.16 3.58
CA HIS A 37 20.32 20.08 4.47
C HIS A 37 21.25 18.88 4.78
N HIS A 38 22.57 19.06 4.77
CA HIS A 38 23.54 18.01 5.16
C HIS A 38 23.37 17.47 6.59
N ASP A 39 22.77 18.26 7.48
CA ASP A 39 22.35 17.86 8.82
C ASP A 39 21.29 16.75 8.79
N ILE A 40 20.32 16.84 7.88
CA ILE A 40 19.28 15.81 7.67
C ILE A 40 19.91 14.52 7.15
N GLN A 41 20.81 14.63 6.18
CA GLN A 41 21.52 13.47 5.64
C GLN A 41 22.34 12.75 6.73
N ARG A 42 23.13 13.48 7.52
CA ARG A 42 23.92 12.91 8.62
C ARG A 42 23.03 12.27 9.69
N ARG A 43 21.86 12.86 9.96
CA ARG A 43 20.87 12.32 10.90
C ARG A 43 20.36 10.96 10.44
N TYR A 44 20.00 10.81 9.15
CA TYR A 44 19.56 9.54 8.59
C TYR A 44 20.69 8.52 8.45
N GLN A 45 21.90 8.93 8.05
CA GLN A 45 23.06 8.05 8.00
C GLN A 45 23.35 7.42 9.36
N ARG A 46 23.47 8.25 10.41
CA ARG A 46 23.65 7.76 11.77
C ARG A 46 22.52 6.82 12.19
N PHE A 47 21.29 7.17 11.86
CA PHE A 47 20.14 6.33 12.18
C PHE A 47 20.22 4.96 11.51
N PHE A 48 20.67 4.87 10.26
CA PHE A 48 20.90 3.58 9.60
C PHE A 48 22.04 2.79 10.24
N ASP A 49 23.16 3.45 10.57
CA ASP A 49 24.29 2.82 11.23
C ASP A 49 23.91 2.25 12.62
N GLU A 50 23.07 2.97 13.37
CA GLU A 50 22.59 2.57 14.70
C GLU A 50 21.54 1.45 14.67
N HIS A 51 20.85 1.24 13.54
CA HIS A 51 19.70 0.31 13.43
C HIS A 51 19.85 -0.72 12.31
N GLU A 52 21.07 -0.99 11.84
CA GLU A 52 21.36 -1.92 10.73
C GLU A 52 20.62 -3.27 10.87
N GLU A 53 20.58 -3.82 12.09
CA GLU A 53 19.93 -5.09 12.41
C GLU A 53 18.40 -5.10 12.18
N TRP A 54 17.77 -3.93 12.10
CA TRP A 54 16.32 -3.78 11.88
C TRP A 54 15.98 -3.58 10.40
N TYR A 55 16.98 -3.52 9.51
CA TYR A 55 16.80 -3.43 8.06
C TYR A 55 17.24 -4.71 7.33
N GLN A 56 18.21 -5.44 7.86
CA GLN A 56 18.80 -6.58 7.17
C GLN A 56 18.01 -7.87 7.33
N GLY A 57 17.84 -8.60 6.22
CA GLY A 57 17.28 -9.95 6.21
C GLY A 57 15.75 -10.03 6.29
N TYR A 58 15.05 -8.89 6.21
CA TYR A 58 13.58 -8.88 6.23
C TYR A 58 12.98 -9.00 4.83
N GLU A 59 11.83 -9.65 4.74
CA GLU A 59 11.01 -9.78 3.53
C GLU A 59 9.64 -9.13 3.75
N SER A 60 8.92 -8.78 2.67
CA SER A 60 7.56 -8.24 2.81
C SER A 60 6.66 -9.19 3.61
N ALA A 61 5.95 -8.64 4.59
CA ALA A 61 4.96 -9.36 5.40
C ALA A 61 3.53 -9.17 4.85
N ALA A 62 3.38 -8.52 3.70
CA ALA A 62 2.08 -8.32 3.07
C ALA A 62 1.45 -9.67 2.70
N GLN A 63 0.16 -9.82 3.00
CA GLN A 63 -0.63 -11.02 2.66
C GLN A 63 -1.65 -10.76 1.56
N VAL A 64 -1.60 -9.58 0.93
CA VAL A 64 -2.38 -9.23 -0.27
C VAL A 64 -1.40 -9.05 -1.43
N GLY A 65 -1.67 -9.67 -2.57
CA GLY A 65 -0.93 -9.44 -3.80
C GLY A 65 -1.80 -8.74 -4.84
N LEU A 66 -1.23 -7.77 -5.54
CA LEU A 66 -1.85 -7.09 -6.68
C LEU A 66 -1.10 -7.51 -7.95
N LEU A 67 -1.78 -8.17 -8.88
CA LEU A 67 -1.17 -8.52 -10.16
C LEU A 67 -0.90 -7.23 -10.94
N PHE A 68 0.37 -7.05 -11.31
CA PHE A 68 0.86 -5.92 -12.08
C PHE A 68 1.74 -6.48 -13.21
N LEU A 69 1.09 -6.91 -14.28
CA LEU A 69 1.69 -7.67 -15.36
C LEU A 69 2.01 -6.74 -16.54
N TRP A 70 3.31 -6.50 -16.77
CA TRP A 70 3.83 -5.71 -17.88
C TRP A 70 3.50 -6.27 -19.27
N GLU A 71 3.37 -7.58 -19.43
CA GLU A 71 2.98 -8.26 -20.67
C GLU A 71 1.64 -7.74 -21.19
N GLN A 72 0.71 -7.36 -20.31
CA GLN A 72 -0.56 -6.76 -20.70
C GLN A 72 -0.35 -5.50 -21.55
N VAL A 73 0.65 -4.68 -21.19
CA VAL A 73 1.00 -3.46 -21.91
C VAL A 73 1.54 -3.79 -23.31
N HIS A 74 2.30 -4.87 -23.46
CA HIS A 74 2.77 -5.34 -24.78
C HIS A 74 1.62 -5.72 -25.72
N PHE A 75 0.51 -6.22 -25.18
CA PHE A 75 -0.73 -6.49 -25.94
C PHE A 75 -1.67 -5.28 -26.02
N ASN A 76 -1.18 -4.07 -25.73
CA ASN A 76 -1.93 -2.82 -25.74
C ASN A 76 -3.16 -2.83 -24.80
N ASN A 77 -3.10 -3.63 -23.73
CA ASN A 77 -4.14 -3.68 -22.70
C ASN A 77 -3.85 -2.63 -21.60
N GLN A 78 -3.92 -1.35 -21.98
CA GLN A 78 -3.71 -0.22 -21.07
C GLN A 78 -4.68 -0.22 -19.87
N ALA A 79 -5.87 -0.80 -20.05
CA ALA A 79 -6.91 -0.90 -19.03
C ALA A 79 -6.45 -1.71 -17.80
N HIS A 80 -5.56 -2.70 -17.97
CA HIS A 80 -4.90 -3.39 -16.86
C HIS A 80 -4.11 -2.43 -15.98
N LEU A 81 -3.24 -1.63 -16.61
CA LEU A 81 -2.34 -0.72 -15.92
C LEU A 81 -3.13 0.35 -15.15
N GLU A 82 -4.13 0.95 -15.80
CA GLU A 82 -5.02 1.94 -15.19
C GLU A 82 -5.76 1.37 -13.99
N ALA A 83 -6.36 0.18 -14.13
CA ALA A 83 -7.07 -0.46 -13.05
C ALA A 83 -6.14 -0.90 -11.90
N ALA A 84 -4.95 -1.41 -12.20
CA ALA A 84 -3.95 -1.75 -11.18
C ALA A 84 -3.51 -0.53 -10.37
N TYR A 85 -3.30 0.64 -11.00
CA TYR A 85 -3.00 1.89 -10.30
C TYR A 85 -4.14 2.35 -9.37
N GLU A 86 -5.39 2.28 -9.82
CA GLU A 86 -6.54 2.68 -9.00
C GLU A 86 -6.74 1.73 -7.80
N ILE A 87 -6.52 0.42 -7.98
CA ILE A 87 -6.56 -0.56 -6.89
C ILE A 87 -5.38 -0.37 -5.92
N HIS A 88 -4.16 -0.11 -6.43
CA HIS A 88 -3.00 0.24 -5.62
C HIS A 88 -3.31 1.42 -4.69
N GLU A 89 -3.84 2.52 -5.26
CA GLU A 89 -4.23 3.71 -4.50
C GLU A 89 -5.31 3.38 -3.46
N MET A 90 -6.31 2.57 -3.83
CA MET A 90 -7.37 2.16 -2.91
C MET A 90 -6.81 1.35 -1.72
N LEU A 91 -5.97 0.35 -1.96
CA LEU A 91 -5.36 -0.46 -0.91
C LEU A 91 -4.49 0.40 0.03
N GLY A 92 -3.70 1.31 -0.55
CA GLY A 92 -2.91 2.28 0.21
C GLY A 92 -3.77 3.19 1.09
N ARG A 93 -4.86 3.75 0.54
CA ARG A 93 -5.83 4.57 1.31
C ARG A 93 -6.53 3.78 2.41
N ARG A 94 -6.74 2.48 2.20
CA ARG A 94 -7.35 1.56 3.18
C ARG A 94 -6.31 0.98 4.14
N GLN A 95 -5.04 1.41 4.04
CA GLN A 95 -3.95 1.03 4.93
C GLN A 95 -3.69 -0.48 4.95
N ILE A 96 -3.99 -1.16 3.85
CA ILE A 96 -3.77 -2.60 3.68
C ILE A 96 -2.39 -2.78 3.04
N PRO A 97 -1.46 -3.52 3.66
CA PRO A 97 -0.19 -3.86 3.03
C PRO A 97 -0.39 -4.83 1.87
N PHE A 98 0.24 -4.54 0.75
CA PHE A 98 0.20 -5.39 -0.43
C PHE A 98 1.54 -5.39 -1.17
N ASP A 99 1.78 -6.47 -1.90
CA ASP A 99 2.89 -6.57 -2.85
C ASP A 99 2.39 -6.44 -4.29
N LEU A 100 3.25 -5.94 -5.17
CA LEU A 100 3.06 -6.06 -6.61
C LEU A 100 3.59 -7.42 -7.07
N VAL A 101 2.73 -8.21 -7.71
CA VAL A 101 3.08 -9.51 -8.30
C VAL A 101 3.23 -9.32 -9.81
N ILE A 102 4.48 -9.43 -10.25
CA ILE A 102 4.89 -9.37 -11.66
C ILE A 102 4.99 -10.78 -12.24
N GLU A 103 5.12 -10.89 -13.56
CA GLU A 103 5.18 -12.14 -14.30
C GLU A 103 6.24 -13.11 -13.77
N GLU A 104 7.42 -12.60 -13.46
CA GLU A 104 8.57 -13.40 -12.99
C GLU A 104 8.31 -14.07 -11.64
N ASN A 105 7.38 -13.50 -10.86
CA ASN A 105 7.02 -13.97 -9.52
C ASN A 105 5.61 -14.60 -9.48
N LEU A 106 5.00 -14.87 -10.64
CA LEU A 106 3.71 -15.52 -10.75
C LEU A 106 3.87 -17.04 -10.70
N ASP A 107 4.33 -17.54 -9.55
CA ASP A 107 4.56 -18.95 -9.28
C ASP A 107 3.95 -19.40 -7.96
N ARG A 108 3.73 -20.71 -7.82
CA ARG A 108 3.08 -21.31 -6.64
C ARG A 108 3.75 -20.95 -5.31
N SER A 109 5.09 -20.90 -5.26
CA SER A 109 5.83 -20.61 -4.03
C SER A 109 5.67 -19.17 -3.56
N ARG A 110 5.54 -18.24 -4.51
CA ARG A 110 5.24 -16.84 -4.21
C ARG A 110 3.77 -16.68 -3.82
N LEU A 111 2.85 -17.26 -4.60
CA LEU A 111 1.42 -17.06 -4.40
C LEU A 111 0.92 -17.65 -3.08
N SER A 112 1.54 -18.71 -2.55
CA SER A 112 1.18 -19.30 -1.26
C SER A 112 1.35 -18.34 -0.07
N ARG A 113 2.04 -17.21 -0.23
CA ARG A 113 2.20 -16.18 0.80
C ARG A 113 0.97 -15.28 0.94
N TYR A 114 0.15 -15.19 -0.10
CA TYR A 114 -0.97 -14.24 -0.16
C TYR A 114 -2.29 -14.92 0.20
N LYS A 115 -2.99 -14.36 1.20
CA LYS A 115 -4.38 -14.71 1.51
C LYS A 115 -5.33 -14.26 0.39
N VAL A 116 -5.01 -13.14 -0.25
CA VAL A 116 -5.81 -12.56 -1.34
C VAL A 116 -4.92 -12.12 -2.49
N LEU A 117 -5.32 -12.46 -3.71
CA LEU A 117 -4.78 -11.90 -4.94
C LEU A 117 -5.83 -11.06 -5.64
N VAL A 118 -5.45 -9.87 -6.11
CA VAL A 118 -6.30 -8.99 -6.92
C VAL A 118 -5.75 -8.94 -8.34
N ALA A 119 -6.58 -9.29 -9.32
CA ALA A 119 -6.22 -9.37 -10.73
C ALA A 119 -7.10 -8.43 -11.57
N PRO A 120 -6.76 -7.14 -11.66
CA PRO A 120 -7.53 -6.18 -12.42
C PRO A 120 -7.19 -6.21 -13.91
N GLY A 121 -8.14 -6.56 -14.77
CA GLY A 121 -8.03 -6.44 -16.23
C GLY A 121 -6.96 -7.33 -16.86
N VAL A 122 -6.65 -8.48 -16.27
CA VAL A 122 -5.62 -9.41 -16.77
C VAL A 122 -6.20 -10.27 -17.89
N ARG A 123 -6.09 -9.81 -19.14
CA ARG A 123 -6.75 -10.44 -20.30
C ARG A 123 -5.91 -11.49 -21.01
N TYR A 124 -4.59 -11.32 -21.01
CA TYR A 124 -3.65 -12.22 -21.69
C TYR A 124 -2.90 -13.07 -20.67
N LEU A 125 -3.02 -14.39 -20.73
CA LEU A 125 -2.29 -15.30 -19.85
C LEU A 125 -1.84 -16.54 -20.61
N SER A 126 -0.65 -17.05 -20.30
CA SER A 126 -0.24 -18.37 -20.75
C SER A 126 -1.06 -19.46 -20.05
N ASP A 127 -1.09 -20.67 -20.62
CA ASP A 127 -1.75 -21.81 -19.99
C ASP A 127 -1.12 -22.17 -18.63
N SER A 128 0.20 -21.99 -18.49
CA SER A 128 0.89 -22.25 -17.21
C SER A 128 0.55 -21.20 -16.15
N GLN A 129 0.48 -19.92 -16.51
CA GLN A 129 0.09 -18.85 -15.58
C GLN A 129 -1.37 -19.03 -15.13
N LEU A 130 -2.27 -19.38 -16.07
CA LEU A 130 -3.67 -19.67 -15.76
C LEU A 130 -3.80 -20.88 -14.81
N GLN A 131 -3.00 -21.92 -15.03
CA GLN A 131 -2.96 -23.08 -14.14
C GLN A 131 -2.44 -22.73 -12.74
N VAL A 132 -1.41 -21.91 -12.63
CA VAL A 132 -0.88 -21.45 -11.32
C VAL A 132 -1.95 -20.67 -10.53
N LEU A 133 -2.69 -19.78 -11.19
CA LEU A 133 -3.80 -19.05 -10.55
C LEU A 133 -4.93 -19.97 -10.13
N ARG A 134 -5.19 -21.03 -10.90
CA ARG A 134 -6.19 -22.05 -10.56
C ARG A 134 -5.75 -22.84 -9.33
N ASP A 135 -4.52 -23.34 -9.33
CA ASP A 135 -3.94 -24.09 -8.21
C ASP A 135 -3.97 -23.26 -6.92
N TYR A 136 -3.64 -21.97 -7.02
CA TYR A 136 -3.74 -21.02 -5.91
C TYR A 136 -5.15 -21.00 -5.28
N VAL A 137 -6.21 -20.90 -6.09
CA VAL A 137 -7.59 -20.91 -5.58
C VAL A 137 -7.98 -22.28 -5.02
N GLU A 138 -7.55 -23.37 -5.67
CA GLU A 138 -7.81 -24.74 -5.20
C GLU A 138 -7.15 -25.03 -3.83
N GLU A 139 -6.02 -24.38 -3.54
CA GLU A 139 -5.29 -24.46 -2.26
C GLU A 139 -5.87 -23.60 -1.13
N GLY A 140 -6.89 -22.80 -1.42
CA GLY A 140 -7.50 -21.90 -0.43
C GLY A 140 -7.14 -20.42 -0.64
N GLY A 141 -6.47 -20.07 -1.72
CA GLY A 141 -6.32 -18.68 -2.12
C GLY A 141 -7.67 -18.03 -2.41
N ARG A 142 -7.78 -16.73 -2.13
CA ARG A 142 -8.90 -15.90 -2.60
C ARG A 142 -8.44 -15.03 -3.75
N LEU A 143 -9.09 -15.17 -4.91
CA LEU A 143 -8.77 -14.42 -6.11
C LEU A 143 -9.90 -13.43 -6.43
N ILE A 144 -9.58 -12.16 -6.52
CA ILE A 144 -10.51 -11.10 -6.89
C ILE A 144 -10.21 -10.68 -8.32
N LEU A 145 -11.12 -11.04 -9.24
CA LEU A 145 -11.07 -10.67 -10.65
C LEU A 145 -11.86 -9.39 -10.85
N ILE A 146 -11.24 -8.38 -11.48
CA ILE A 146 -11.89 -7.10 -11.77
C ILE A 146 -11.74 -6.87 -13.26
N MET A 147 -12.84 -6.59 -13.98
CA MET A 147 -12.85 -6.47 -15.46
C MET A 147 -12.54 -7.81 -16.18
N PRO A 148 -12.51 -7.88 -17.53
CA PRO A 148 -12.27 -9.13 -18.24
C PRO A 148 -10.96 -9.82 -17.84
N PHE A 149 -11.04 -11.16 -17.74
CA PHE A 149 -9.96 -12.01 -17.24
C PHE A 149 -9.72 -13.17 -18.20
N ALA A 150 -8.45 -13.41 -18.54
CA ALA A 150 -7.99 -14.54 -19.35
C ALA A 150 -8.72 -14.73 -20.70
N ASP A 151 -9.16 -13.65 -21.36
CA ASP A 151 -9.80 -13.72 -22.68
C ASP A 151 -8.90 -14.35 -23.76
N PHE A 152 -7.58 -14.23 -23.63
CA PHE A 152 -6.61 -14.62 -24.65
C PHE A 152 -5.42 -15.38 -24.06
N ASP A 153 -4.75 -16.15 -24.92
CA ASP A 153 -3.40 -16.64 -24.65
C ASP A 153 -2.32 -15.63 -25.07
N LEU A 154 -1.03 -15.94 -24.81
CA LEU A 154 0.09 -15.08 -25.20
C LEU A 154 0.34 -15.02 -26.72
N ALA A 155 -0.35 -15.83 -27.53
CA ALA A 155 -0.37 -15.70 -28.98
C ALA A 155 -1.55 -14.84 -29.48
N ALA A 156 -2.24 -14.16 -28.55
CA ALA A 156 -3.46 -13.38 -28.79
C ALA A 156 -4.61 -14.19 -29.40
N ARG A 157 -4.61 -15.51 -29.22
CA ARG A 157 -5.73 -16.37 -29.64
C ARG A 157 -6.81 -16.33 -28.57
N PRO A 158 -8.09 -16.15 -28.94
CA PRO A 158 -9.18 -16.10 -27.97
C PRO A 158 -9.36 -17.46 -27.30
N ARG A 159 -9.64 -17.44 -26.00
CA ARG A 159 -10.08 -18.60 -25.23
C ARG A 159 -11.60 -18.73 -25.37
N HIS A 160 -12.07 -19.88 -25.82
CA HIS A 160 -13.51 -20.12 -25.97
C HIS A 160 -14.19 -20.52 -24.66
N GLU A 161 -13.44 -21.12 -23.74
CA GLU A 161 -13.92 -21.55 -22.42
C GLU A 161 -12.77 -21.45 -21.42
N LEU A 162 -13.08 -20.99 -20.22
CA LEU A 162 -12.15 -20.97 -19.10
C LEU A 162 -12.28 -22.26 -18.28
N PRO A 163 -11.24 -22.69 -17.56
CA PRO A 163 -11.39 -23.75 -16.58
C PRO A 163 -12.17 -23.26 -15.37
N GLU A 164 -12.86 -24.15 -14.66
CA GLU A 164 -13.29 -23.90 -13.28
C GLU A 164 -12.08 -23.51 -12.42
N PRO A 165 -12.19 -22.52 -11.51
CA PRO A 165 -13.41 -21.79 -11.12
C PRO A 165 -13.71 -20.52 -11.95
N PHE A 166 -12.99 -20.24 -13.05
CA PHE A 166 -13.05 -18.96 -13.77
C PHE A 166 -14.17 -18.86 -14.82
N ASN A 167 -14.76 -19.97 -15.22
CA ASN A 167 -15.85 -20.05 -16.20
C ASN A 167 -17.25 -19.75 -15.63
N SER A 168 -17.38 -19.58 -14.33
CA SER A 168 -18.69 -19.38 -13.72
C SER A 168 -19.18 -17.95 -13.94
N THR A 169 -20.34 -17.79 -14.58
CA THR A 169 -21.04 -16.51 -14.77
C THR A 169 -21.76 -16.03 -13.50
N GLN A 170 -21.59 -16.72 -12.37
CA GLN A 170 -22.24 -16.38 -11.11
C GLN A 170 -21.31 -15.48 -10.30
N LYS A 171 -21.77 -14.24 -10.05
CA LYS A 171 -21.05 -13.21 -9.28
C LYS A 171 -20.58 -13.70 -7.89
N ASP A 172 -21.22 -14.74 -7.35
CA ASP A 172 -20.90 -15.38 -6.07
C ASP A 172 -21.08 -16.91 -6.12
N LYS A 173 -20.07 -17.66 -6.55
CA LYS A 173 -19.96 -19.09 -6.23
C LYS A 173 -18.52 -19.47 -5.89
N ALA A 174 -18.15 -19.26 -4.64
CA ALA A 174 -18.09 -20.34 -3.66
C ALA A 174 -17.31 -19.77 -2.48
N ASP A 175 -18.00 -19.45 -1.39
CA ASP A 175 -17.40 -19.68 -0.08
C ASP A 175 -17.16 -21.19 0.04
N ARG A 176 -16.10 -21.68 -0.61
CA ARG A 176 -15.42 -22.86 -0.10
C ARG A 176 -14.83 -22.36 1.20
N ALA A 177 -15.01 -23.11 2.29
CA ALA A 177 -14.68 -22.67 3.64
C ALA A 177 -13.28 -22.01 3.77
N ASN A 178 -12.35 -22.32 2.85
CA ASN A 178 -10.98 -21.86 2.87
C ASN A 178 -10.50 -21.13 1.59
N GLY A 179 -11.30 -20.86 0.54
CA GLY A 179 -10.83 -20.20 -0.71
C GLY A 179 -11.98 -19.82 -1.66
N GLY A 180 -11.73 -18.98 -2.67
CA GLY A 180 -12.81 -18.53 -3.56
C GLY A 180 -12.40 -17.54 -4.66
N VAL A 181 -13.32 -17.30 -5.60
CA VAL A 181 -13.19 -16.28 -6.64
C VAL A 181 -14.31 -15.26 -6.51
N LEU A 182 -13.96 -13.98 -6.41
CA LEU A 182 -14.89 -12.86 -6.52
C LEU A 182 -14.72 -12.24 -7.91
N ILE A 183 -15.81 -12.10 -8.67
CA ILE A 183 -15.78 -11.54 -10.03
C ILE A 183 -16.54 -10.21 -10.04
N LEU A 184 -15.82 -9.14 -10.36
CA LEU A 184 -16.36 -7.79 -10.54
C LEU A 184 -16.23 -7.40 -12.01
N GLU A 185 -17.33 -7.06 -12.66
CA GLU A 185 -17.37 -6.84 -14.11
C GLU A 185 -16.70 -5.53 -14.53
N SER A 186 -16.56 -4.59 -13.59
CA SER A 186 -16.02 -3.26 -13.86
C SER A 186 -15.26 -2.69 -12.68
N LEU A 187 -14.40 -1.72 -12.97
CA LEU A 187 -13.69 -0.97 -11.93
C LEU A 187 -14.64 -0.19 -11.01
N SER A 188 -15.80 0.26 -11.51
CA SER A 188 -16.82 0.93 -10.69
C SER A 188 -17.47 0.02 -9.66
N GLU A 189 -17.57 -1.29 -9.92
CA GLU A 189 -18.04 -2.24 -8.90
C GLU A 189 -16.97 -2.41 -7.79
N ALA A 190 -15.69 -2.42 -8.17
CA ALA A 190 -14.58 -2.49 -7.22
C ALA A 190 -14.34 -1.18 -6.46
N LEU A 191 -14.66 -0.03 -7.06
CA LEU A 191 -14.43 1.32 -6.55
C LEU A 191 -15.70 2.16 -6.70
N PRO A 192 -16.74 1.91 -5.88
CA PRO A 192 -18.02 2.62 -5.99
C PRO A 192 -17.90 4.12 -5.70
N ASP A 193 -16.95 4.51 -4.85
CA ASP A 193 -16.66 5.90 -4.49
C ASP A 193 -15.15 6.20 -4.63
N PRO A 194 -14.62 6.40 -5.85
CA PRO A 194 -13.17 6.55 -6.06
C PRO A 194 -12.61 7.82 -5.40
N GLY A 195 -13.46 8.83 -5.15
CA GLY A 195 -13.06 10.11 -4.60
C GLY A 195 -12.00 10.82 -5.43
N ILE A 196 -11.29 11.78 -4.83
CA ILE A 196 -10.07 12.34 -5.40
C ILE A 196 -8.89 11.76 -4.60
N PRO A 197 -8.00 10.95 -5.21
CA PRO A 197 -6.77 10.48 -4.57
C PRO A 197 -5.92 11.65 -4.07
N PHE A 198 -5.26 11.49 -2.91
CA PHE A 198 -4.40 12.53 -2.34
C PHE A 198 -3.35 13.00 -3.34
N GLU A 199 -2.71 12.08 -4.06
CA GLU A 199 -1.72 12.43 -5.07
C GLU A 199 -2.32 13.22 -6.25
N LYS A 200 -3.51 12.84 -6.72
CA LYS A 200 -4.20 13.57 -7.79
C LYS A 200 -4.62 14.97 -7.32
N ALA A 201 -5.12 15.10 -6.09
CA ALA A 201 -5.41 16.39 -5.49
C ALA A 201 -4.15 17.23 -5.25
N LEU A 202 -3.03 16.59 -4.90
CA LEU A 202 -1.75 17.22 -4.74
C LEU A 202 -1.19 17.74 -6.06
N GLN A 203 -1.27 16.94 -7.11
CA GLN A 203 -0.96 17.35 -8.48
C GLN A 203 -1.87 18.50 -8.92
N ALA A 204 -3.17 18.44 -8.58
CA ALA A 204 -4.14 19.48 -8.90
C ALA A 204 -3.76 20.80 -8.24
N ALA A 205 -3.48 20.80 -6.94
CA ALA A 205 -3.03 21.98 -6.20
C ALA A 205 -1.72 22.61 -6.73
N GLN A 206 -1.00 21.94 -7.65
CA GLN A 206 0.34 22.34 -8.11
C GLN A 206 0.48 22.61 -9.61
N GLY A 207 -0.46 22.19 -10.46
CA GLY A 207 -0.63 22.61 -11.86
C GLY A 207 0.60 22.45 -12.78
N GLY A 208 0.69 21.31 -13.48
CA GLY A 208 1.64 21.10 -14.59
C GLY A 208 1.06 20.24 -15.72
N ASP A 209 0.66 19.01 -15.42
CA ASP A 209 0.10 18.06 -16.41
C ASP A 209 -1.44 18.01 -16.44
N LEU A 210 -2.09 18.68 -15.49
CA LEU A 210 -3.53 18.56 -15.29
C LEU A 210 -4.38 19.45 -16.19
N ARG A 211 -3.81 20.30 -17.05
CA ARG A 211 -4.62 21.04 -18.06
C ARG A 211 -5.49 20.09 -18.91
N ASN A 212 -5.09 18.83 -19.05
CA ASN A 212 -5.82 17.80 -19.79
C ASN A 212 -6.78 16.98 -18.93
N ALA A 213 -6.51 16.78 -17.63
CA ALA A 213 -7.34 15.95 -16.76
C ALA A 213 -8.41 16.74 -15.97
N PHE A 214 -8.16 18.03 -15.71
CA PHE A 214 -9.16 18.96 -15.18
C PHE A 214 -8.95 20.35 -15.79
N PRO A 215 -10.00 21.01 -16.34
CA PRO A 215 -9.89 22.38 -16.85
C PRO A 215 -9.20 23.32 -15.85
N SER A 216 -8.27 24.14 -16.34
CA SER A 216 -7.30 24.90 -15.51
C SER A 216 -7.93 25.88 -14.50
N ASP A 217 -9.19 26.25 -14.69
CA ASP A 217 -9.99 27.06 -13.77
C ASP A 217 -10.40 26.32 -12.49
N LYS A 218 -10.31 24.98 -12.46
CA LYS A 218 -10.79 24.15 -11.34
C LYS A 218 -9.70 23.64 -10.38
N VAL A 219 -8.44 24.01 -10.59
CA VAL A 219 -7.30 23.62 -9.74
C VAL A 219 -7.50 24.01 -8.26
N GLY A 220 -8.00 25.22 -8.00
CA GLY A 220 -8.31 25.68 -6.65
C GLY A 220 -9.52 24.95 -6.03
N GLU A 221 -10.47 24.54 -6.86
CA GLU A 221 -11.64 23.76 -6.46
C GLU A 221 -11.24 22.36 -5.99
N ALA A 222 -10.30 21.70 -6.66
CA ALA A 222 -9.81 20.37 -6.27
C ALA A 222 -9.05 20.37 -4.93
N ALA A 223 -8.22 21.39 -4.68
CA ALA A 223 -7.56 21.56 -3.39
C ALA A 223 -8.57 21.84 -2.27
N PHE A 224 -9.62 22.61 -2.58
CA PHE A 224 -10.76 22.82 -1.69
C PHE A 224 -11.54 21.53 -1.44
N TYR A 225 -11.82 20.73 -2.47
CA TYR A 225 -12.48 19.43 -2.34
C TYR A 225 -11.67 18.43 -1.53
N LEU A 226 -10.34 18.34 -1.72
CA LEU A 226 -9.49 17.50 -0.87
C LEU A 226 -9.52 17.96 0.59
N GLU A 227 -9.45 19.27 0.83
CA GLU A 227 -9.51 19.82 2.18
C GLU A 227 -10.91 19.66 2.80
N LEU A 228 -11.98 19.74 2.00
CA LEU A 228 -13.32 19.38 2.42
C LEU A 228 -13.42 17.89 2.72
N ASP A 229 -12.85 17.03 1.89
CA ASP A 229 -12.82 15.58 2.09
C ASP A 229 -12.12 15.24 3.41
N ARG A 230 -10.96 15.86 3.66
CA ARG A 230 -10.20 15.75 4.91
C ARG A 230 -10.96 16.27 6.13
N ARG A 231 -11.63 17.42 6.01
CA ARG A 231 -12.29 18.09 7.14
C ARG A 231 -13.66 17.54 7.47
N PHE A 232 -14.40 17.13 6.45
CA PHE A 232 -15.77 16.63 6.59
C PHE A 232 -15.83 15.11 6.55
N GLY A 233 -14.69 14.43 6.33
CA GLY A 233 -14.59 12.97 6.33
C GLY A 233 -15.69 12.36 5.47
N LEU A 234 -15.96 12.96 4.28
CA LEU A 234 -16.99 12.44 3.38
C LEU A 234 -16.71 10.96 3.23
N LYS A 235 -17.66 10.15 3.71
CA LYS A 235 -17.55 8.80 4.30
C LYS A 235 -17.01 7.69 3.36
N ARG A 236 -15.93 7.95 2.61
CA ARG A 236 -15.35 7.10 1.57
C ARG A 236 -14.61 5.88 2.13
N HIS A 237 -14.08 6.00 3.35
CA HIS A 237 -13.50 4.89 4.10
C HIS A 237 -14.57 4.01 4.76
N GLN A 238 -15.78 4.54 4.94
CA GLN A 238 -16.94 3.85 5.53
C GLN A 238 -17.87 3.27 4.46
N SER A 239 -17.73 3.68 3.18
CA SER A 239 -18.51 3.08 2.11
C SER A 239 -18.10 1.62 1.92
N ARG A 240 -19.12 0.77 1.80
CA ARG A 240 -18.95 -0.65 1.52
C ARG A 240 -18.19 -0.80 0.21
N ASN A 241 -17.10 -1.56 0.26
CA ASN A 241 -16.28 -1.84 -0.90
C ASN A 241 -16.10 -3.37 -0.95
N PRO A 242 -16.58 -4.04 -2.01
CA PRO A 242 -16.58 -5.51 -2.06
C PRO A 242 -15.17 -6.10 -2.03
N VAL A 243 -14.17 -5.41 -2.60
CA VAL A 243 -12.76 -5.84 -2.54
C VAL A 243 -12.26 -5.82 -1.10
N ILE A 244 -12.56 -4.75 -0.35
CA ILE A 244 -12.14 -4.63 1.05
C ILE A 244 -12.87 -5.61 1.96
N GLU A 245 -14.17 -5.83 1.73
CA GLU A 245 -14.95 -6.83 2.47
C GLU A 245 -14.40 -8.24 2.27
N GLU A 246 -14.04 -8.59 1.04
CA GLU A 246 -13.43 -9.89 0.72
C GLU A 246 -12.04 -10.04 1.34
N ILE A 247 -11.24 -8.96 1.37
CA ILE A 247 -9.96 -8.94 2.09
C ILE A 247 -10.18 -9.16 3.60
N HIS A 248 -11.07 -8.41 4.24
CA HIS A 248 -11.32 -8.57 5.67
C HIS A 248 -11.84 -9.97 6.02
N LYS A 249 -12.65 -10.56 5.14
CA LYS A 249 -13.09 -11.94 5.27
C LYS A 249 -11.93 -12.93 5.23
N ALA A 250 -10.99 -12.75 4.31
CA ALA A 250 -9.79 -13.58 4.20
C ALA A 250 -8.90 -13.49 5.46
N PHE A 251 -8.86 -12.32 6.08
CA PHE A 251 -8.09 -12.08 7.30
C PHE A 251 -8.85 -12.47 8.58
N GLN A 252 -10.14 -12.81 8.48
CA GLN A 252 -11.02 -13.04 9.63
C GLN A 252 -11.06 -11.83 10.59
N GLY A 253 -10.88 -10.62 10.05
CA GLY A 253 -10.68 -9.40 10.80
C GLY A 253 -10.21 -8.23 9.92
N PRO A 254 -9.92 -7.07 10.52
CA PRO A 254 -9.40 -5.92 9.77
C PRO A 254 -8.00 -6.24 9.22
N ALA A 255 -7.80 -6.01 7.92
CA ALA A 255 -6.48 -6.15 7.28
C ALA A 255 -5.67 -4.84 7.30
N SER A 256 -6.30 -3.73 7.71
CA SER A 256 -5.70 -2.41 7.76
C SER A 256 -4.70 -2.29 8.93
N ILE A 257 -3.50 -1.79 8.65
CA ILE A 257 -2.48 -1.51 9.68
C ILE A 257 -2.81 -0.26 10.48
N LEU A 258 -3.35 0.77 9.82
CA LEU A 258 -3.77 2.00 10.46
C LEU A 258 -5.27 2.16 10.25
N ASP A 259 -5.92 2.87 11.16
CA ASP A 259 -7.25 3.40 10.87
C ASP A 259 -7.16 4.25 9.57
N PRO A 260 -7.98 3.98 8.54
CA PRO A 260 -7.86 4.67 7.26
C PRO A 260 -8.07 6.19 7.32
N GLU A 261 -8.80 6.69 8.32
CA GLU A 261 -9.02 8.12 8.54
C GLU A 261 -7.80 8.76 9.23
N GLN A 262 -7.30 8.13 10.30
CA GLN A 262 -6.08 8.59 10.99
C GLN A 262 -4.84 8.46 10.10
N GLY A 263 -4.80 7.44 9.25
CA GLY A 263 -3.68 7.05 8.41
C GLY A 263 -3.67 7.65 7.00
N GLU A 264 -4.63 8.50 6.61
CA GLU A 264 -4.76 8.98 5.22
C GLU A 264 -3.44 9.56 4.65
N ASP A 265 -2.73 10.31 5.49
CA ASP A 265 -1.46 10.96 5.16
C ASP A 265 -0.24 10.15 5.60
N ILE A 266 -0.41 8.87 5.96
CA ILE A 266 0.66 8.00 6.44
C ILE A 266 0.81 6.85 5.45
N ARG A 267 2.06 6.45 5.22
CA ARG A 267 2.38 5.22 4.49
C ARG A 267 3.05 4.25 5.43
N ALA A 268 2.61 3.00 5.36
CA ALA A 268 3.08 1.91 6.18
C ALA A 268 3.67 0.82 5.28
N ALA A 269 4.84 0.31 5.65
CA ALA A 269 5.44 -0.86 5.02
C ALA A 269 5.80 -1.88 6.11
N LEU A 270 5.31 -3.10 5.97
CA LEU A 270 5.44 -4.16 6.97
C LEU A 270 6.34 -5.27 6.43
N TYR A 271 7.38 -5.59 7.20
CA TYR A 271 8.34 -6.62 6.86
C TYR A 271 8.48 -7.65 7.98
N ARG A 272 8.84 -8.88 7.62
CA ARG A 272 9.04 -10.02 8.51
C ARG A 272 10.43 -10.61 8.29
N HIS A 273 11.13 -10.91 9.38
CA HIS A 273 12.34 -11.72 9.32
C HIS A 273 11.95 -13.20 9.20
N PRO A 274 12.41 -13.93 8.17
CA PRO A 274 11.99 -15.31 7.92
C PRO A 274 12.39 -16.26 9.06
N ASP A 275 13.61 -16.10 9.61
CA ASP A 275 14.11 -17.00 10.66
C ASP A 275 13.65 -16.63 12.08
N ARG A 276 13.60 -15.33 12.41
CA ARG A 276 13.30 -14.84 13.77
C ARG A 276 11.81 -14.63 14.02
N GLY A 277 11.00 -14.53 12.97
CA GLY A 277 9.59 -14.16 13.09
C GLY A 277 9.33 -12.67 13.36
N ASP A 278 10.36 -11.91 13.78
CA ASP A 278 10.32 -10.47 14.02
C ASP A 278 9.61 -9.71 12.90
N LEU A 279 8.72 -8.80 13.28
CA LEU A 279 8.15 -7.81 12.38
C LEU A 279 8.84 -6.46 12.56
N VAL A 280 9.01 -5.77 11.43
CA VAL A 280 9.43 -4.37 11.39
C VAL A 280 8.44 -3.60 10.55
N LEU A 281 7.89 -2.54 11.14
CA LEU A 281 6.94 -1.64 10.52
C LEU A 281 7.61 -0.28 10.30
N HIS A 282 7.64 0.15 9.04
CA HIS A 282 8.11 1.45 8.64
C HIS A 282 6.92 2.38 8.46
N LEU A 283 6.95 3.54 9.10
CA LEU A 283 5.90 4.55 9.04
C LEU A 283 6.47 5.85 8.49
N ILE A 284 5.91 6.32 7.37
CA ILE A 284 6.28 7.60 6.75
C ILE A 284 5.10 8.56 6.88
N ASN A 285 5.37 9.78 7.33
CA ASN A 285 4.36 10.82 7.46
C ASN A 285 4.42 11.80 6.30
N TYR A 286 3.35 11.88 5.51
CA TYR A 286 3.16 12.86 4.43
C TYR A 286 2.26 14.03 4.83
N ARG A 287 1.91 14.17 6.11
CA ARG A 287 0.96 15.16 6.59
C ARG A 287 1.49 16.57 6.42
N VAL A 288 1.01 17.21 5.36
CA VAL A 288 1.28 18.61 5.03
C VAL A 288 -0.05 19.35 4.85
N PRO A 289 -0.28 20.46 5.59
CA PRO A 289 -1.47 21.27 5.40
C PRO A 289 -1.56 21.83 3.98
N MET A 290 -2.68 21.59 3.28
CA MET A 290 -2.86 22.04 1.89
C MET A 290 -3.45 23.44 1.77
N GLN A 291 -3.79 24.07 2.89
CA GLN A 291 -4.29 25.45 2.94
C GLN A 291 -3.16 26.49 2.81
N GLY A 292 -3.46 27.63 2.17
CA GLY A 292 -2.52 28.75 2.04
C GLY A 292 -1.48 28.58 0.92
N ARG A 293 -0.51 29.51 0.85
CA ARG A 293 0.56 29.50 -0.17
C ARG A 293 1.47 28.28 0.00
N LYS A 294 1.96 27.70 -1.10
CA LYS A 294 2.89 26.55 -1.09
C LYS A 294 4.20 26.83 -0.34
N ARG A 295 4.70 28.06 -0.43
CA ARG A 295 5.94 28.49 0.23
C ARG A 295 5.71 28.58 1.75
N GLY A 296 6.49 27.81 2.51
CA GLY A 296 6.42 27.75 3.98
C GLY A 296 5.54 26.64 4.56
N ARG A 297 4.96 25.76 3.72
CA ARG A 297 4.33 24.53 4.21
C ARG A 297 5.39 23.61 4.79
N CYS A 298 5.10 23.08 5.98
CA CYS A 298 5.96 22.14 6.68
C CYS A 298 5.20 20.89 7.09
N LEU A 299 5.96 19.82 7.28
CA LEU A 299 5.46 18.57 7.82
C LEU A 299 4.90 18.78 9.23
N ARG A 300 3.74 18.20 9.50
CA ARG A 300 3.11 18.21 10.82
C ARG A 300 3.23 16.84 11.46
N PRO A 301 3.80 16.73 12.68
CA PRO A 301 3.82 15.46 13.39
C PRO A 301 2.39 14.92 13.60
N GLN A 302 2.28 13.60 13.58
CA GLN A 302 1.08 12.88 14.01
C GLN A 302 1.30 12.38 15.44
N GLU A 303 0.40 12.74 16.35
CA GLU A 303 0.44 12.24 17.73
C GLU A 303 -0.55 11.09 17.91
N ASN A 304 -0.25 10.20 18.87
CA ASN A 304 -1.11 9.08 19.29
C ASN A 304 -1.62 8.24 18.11
N LEU A 305 -0.71 7.88 17.20
CA LEU A 305 -1.03 7.07 16.04
C LEU A 305 -1.28 5.63 16.49
N VAL A 306 -2.48 5.11 16.19
CA VAL A 306 -2.83 3.73 16.53
C VAL A 306 -2.47 2.82 15.36
N VAL A 307 -1.63 1.84 15.64
CA VAL A 307 -1.18 0.81 14.72
C VAL A 307 -1.79 -0.52 15.15
N THR A 308 -2.33 -1.26 14.20
CA THR A 308 -2.85 -2.61 14.39
C THR A 308 -2.09 -3.56 13.48
N VAL A 309 -1.56 -4.66 14.01
CA VAL A 309 -0.92 -5.69 13.20
C VAL A 309 -1.42 -7.07 13.62
N SER A 310 -1.55 -7.97 12.66
CA SER A 310 -1.84 -9.37 12.94
C SER A 310 -0.55 -10.12 13.26
N LEU A 311 -0.48 -10.74 14.42
CA LEU A 311 0.61 -11.57 14.88
C LEU A 311 0.15 -13.02 15.05
N PRO A 312 1.04 -14.02 14.90
CA PRO A 312 0.78 -15.36 15.41
C PRO A 312 0.39 -15.31 16.89
N ALA A 313 -0.31 -16.35 17.37
CA ALA A 313 -0.73 -16.42 18.77
C ALA A 313 0.46 -16.26 19.74
N HIS A 314 0.41 -15.24 20.58
CA HIS A 314 1.36 -15.00 21.68
C HIS A 314 0.62 -15.05 23.02
N ASP A 315 1.28 -15.61 24.05
CA ASP A 315 0.72 -15.66 25.41
C ASP A 315 0.73 -14.30 26.11
N GLN A 316 1.65 -13.41 25.73
CA GLN A 316 1.83 -12.08 26.30
C GLN A 316 2.15 -11.06 25.21
N PRO A 317 1.79 -9.77 25.40
CA PRO A 317 2.15 -8.72 24.46
C PRO A 317 3.68 -8.61 24.34
N PRO A 318 4.23 -8.57 23.11
CA PRO A 318 5.67 -8.47 22.90
C PRO A 318 6.21 -7.10 23.32
N LEU A 319 7.50 -7.05 23.61
CA LEU A 319 8.20 -5.80 23.91
C LEU A 319 8.43 -4.99 22.62
N VAL A 320 7.54 -4.04 22.35
CA VAL A 320 7.61 -3.21 21.13
C VAL A 320 8.52 -2.01 21.34
N ARG A 321 9.43 -1.78 20.39
CA ARG A 321 10.30 -0.60 20.36
C ARG A 321 10.08 0.21 19.10
N THR A 322 10.22 1.52 19.22
CA THR A 322 10.22 2.45 18.08
C THR A 322 11.48 3.31 18.09
N ALA A 323 11.99 3.61 16.91
CA ALA A 323 13.11 4.50 16.71
C ALA A 323 12.79 5.51 15.60
N SER A 324 13.30 6.73 15.73
CA SER A 324 13.11 7.79 14.74
C SER A 324 14.42 8.55 14.50
N PRO A 325 14.69 9.06 13.28
CA PRO A 325 15.92 9.77 12.96
C PRO A 325 16.15 10.99 13.86
N GLY A 326 17.20 10.93 14.68
CA GLY A 326 17.56 11.97 15.65
C GLY A 326 16.70 12.01 16.91
N GLY A 327 15.86 11.00 17.15
CA GLY A 327 15.17 10.75 18.42
C GLY A 327 15.80 9.58 19.18
N PRO A 328 15.49 9.41 20.48
CA PRO A 328 15.87 8.22 21.22
C PRO A 328 15.01 7.02 20.80
N ASP A 329 15.53 5.83 21.06
CA ASP A 329 14.73 4.61 21.05
C ASP A 329 13.73 4.64 22.21
N ILE A 330 12.48 4.33 21.90
CA ILE A 330 11.40 4.37 22.88
C ILE A 330 10.76 2.99 22.94
N GLU A 331 10.64 2.47 24.15
CA GLU A 331 9.78 1.32 24.43
C GLU A 331 8.32 1.79 24.48
N ILE A 332 7.47 1.20 23.64
CA ILE A 332 6.07 1.61 23.57
C ILE A 332 5.33 1.00 24.75
N GLN A 333 4.74 1.85 25.59
CA GLN A 333 4.01 1.43 26.79
C GLN A 333 2.59 0.97 26.48
N ASN A 334 1.95 1.56 25.47
CA ASN A 334 0.58 1.27 25.09
C ASN A 334 0.55 0.14 24.05
N VAL A 335 0.71 -1.09 24.51
CA VAL A 335 0.67 -2.31 23.71
C VAL A 335 -0.44 -3.22 24.25
N ASN A 336 -1.39 -3.59 23.39
CA ASN A 336 -2.51 -4.44 23.73
C ASN A 336 -2.61 -5.61 22.73
N LEU A 337 -2.63 -6.84 23.23
CA LEU A 337 -2.78 -8.04 22.42
C LEU A 337 -4.15 -8.67 22.71
N GLN A 338 -4.97 -8.82 21.67
CA GLN A 338 -6.27 -9.49 21.74
C GLN A 338 -6.33 -10.60 20.69
N GLY A 339 -6.17 -11.84 21.14
CA GLY A 339 -6.02 -12.99 20.22
C GLY A 339 -4.77 -12.81 19.35
N GLU A 340 -4.96 -12.78 18.03
CA GLU A 340 -3.91 -12.58 17.03
C GLU A 340 -3.73 -11.10 16.63
N THR A 341 -4.43 -10.18 17.28
CA THR A 341 -4.39 -8.74 16.94
C THR A 341 -3.60 -7.96 17.98
N LEU A 342 -2.48 -7.36 17.56
CA LEU A 342 -1.68 -6.46 18.37
C LEU A 342 -2.03 -5.00 18.01
N THR A 343 -2.42 -4.21 19.00
CA THR A 343 -2.64 -2.78 18.88
C THR A 343 -1.57 -2.02 19.66
N ILE A 344 -0.95 -1.04 19.01
CA ILE A 344 0.16 -0.24 19.52
C ILE A 344 -0.19 1.23 19.35
N THR A 345 0.04 2.07 20.36
CA THR A 345 -0.07 3.53 20.20
C THR A 345 1.31 4.17 20.13
N LEU A 346 1.69 4.63 18.94
CA LEU A 346 2.90 5.40 18.73
C LEU A 346 2.68 6.84 19.25
N PRO A 347 3.52 7.34 20.19
CA PRO A 347 3.28 8.64 20.82
C PRO A 347 3.39 9.80 19.82
N ILE A 348 4.38 9.74 18.93
CA ILE A 348 4.62 10.77 17.91
C ILE A 348 5.30 10.16 16.68
N LEU A 349 4.77 10.50 15.51
CA LEU A 349 5.39 10.27 14.21
C LEU A 349 5.75 11.63 13.60
N ARG A 350 7.05 11.88 13.42
CA ARG A 350 7.55 13.11 12.79
C ARG A 350 7.60 12.92 11.28
N ASP A 351 8.77 12.73 10.69
CA ASP A 351 9.00 12.36 9.30
C ASP A 351 8.93 10.85 9.10
N TYR A 352 9.54 10.11 10.01
CA TYR A 352 9.68 8.66 9.91
C TYR A 352 9.77 8.00 11.28
N ALA A 353 9.22 6.80 11.39
CA ALA A 353 9.43 5.91 12.53
C ALA A 353 9.61 4.46 12.05
N LEU A 354 10.49 3.76 12.75
CA LEU A 354 10.73 2.34 12.61
C LEU A 354 10.26 1.64 13.88
N VAL A 355 9.28 0.75 13.76
CA VAL A 355 8.70 0.01 14.89
C VAL A 355 9.08 -1.44 14.77
N ARG A 356 9.83 -1.97 15.74
CA ARG A 356 10.20 -3.39 15.83
C ARG A 356 9.29 -4.10 16.81
N ILE A 357 8.73 -5.22 16.34
CA ILE A 357 7.85 -6.11 17.09
C ILE A 357 8.52 -7.49 17.07
N PRO A 358 9.11 -7.94 18.19
CA PRO A 358 9.72 -9.26 18.27
C PRO A 358 8.75 -10.39 17.91
N GLY A 359 9.28 -11.42 17.25
CA GLY A 359 8.54 -12.58 16.75
C GLY A 359 8.16 -13.61 17.79
#